data_AF-A0A966W269-F1
#
_entry.id   AF-A0A966W269-F1
#
_cell.length_a   1.000
_cell.length_b   1.000
_cell.length_c   1.000
_cell.angle_alpha   90.00
_cell.angle_beta   90.00
_cell.angle_gamma   90.00
#
_symmetry.space_group_name_H-M   'P 1'
#
loop_
_entity.id
_entity.type
_entity.pdbx_description
1 polymer ?
#
loop_
_entity_poly.entity_id
_entity_poly.type
_entity_poly.pdbx_seq_one_letter_code
_entity_poly.pdbx_strand_id
1 'polypeptide(L)'
;MIFFNSAADLISRSGKNSPCTGLMDKVGIQPQVYKSGKFKDMMSSTRRPEDVPAGEREMVQALIDETYGTFKGVVRKGRAAAWTANKKAGLDKESAELASDWESYADGRIFSGTEAKRLGFVDELGNFDVAVKRAKKLVGISEANIVKYQPPFAFGNFLRFLGKSDAHAVKVDLGFDFPRLQAGRMYFLSFNVVP
;
A
#
# COMPACT_ATOMS: atom_id res chain seq x y z
N MET A 1 7.41 0.03 3.23
CA MET A 1 6.19 -0.77 3.46
C MET A 1 5.09 0.23 3.77
N ILE A 2 4.06 0.34 2.93
CA ILE A 2 2.96 1.29 3.16
C ILE A 2 1.93 0.53 4.00
N PHE A 3 1.75 0.96 5.24
CA PHE A 3 0.72 0.45 6.12
C PHE A 3 -0.48 1.39 5.95
N PHE A 4 -1.60 0.88 5.47
CA PHE A 4 -2.82 1.68 5.40
C PHE A 4 -3.47 1.63 6.79
N ASN A 5 -3.56 2.78 7.47
CA ASN A 5 -4.51 2.92 8.56
C ASN A 5 -5.88 3.22 7.99
N SER A 6 -6.88 2.59 8.59
CA SER A 6 -8.28 2.96 8.62
C SER A 6 -8.81 3.67 7.36
N ALA A 7 -9.44 2.87 6.48
CA ALA A 7 -10.31 3.40 5.43
C ALA A 7 -11.44 4.31 5.99
N ALA A 8 -11.69 4.29 7.30
CA ALA A 8 -12.69 5.11 7.96
C ALA A 8 -12.25 6.57 8.19
N ASP A 9 -10.95 6.85 8.33
CA ASP A 9 -10.48 8.19 8.74
C ASP A 9 -10.39 9.18 7.57
N LEU A 10 -10.24 8.67 6.34
CA LEU A 10 -10.28 9.46 5.10
C LEU A 10 -11.69 9.94 4.73
N ILE A 11 -12.73 9.38 5.33
CA ILE A 11 -14.13 9.79 5.09
C ILE A 11 -14.49 11.04 5.93
N SER A 12 -13.79 11.27 7.05
CA SER A 12 -14.10 12.36 7.99
C SER A 12 -13.56 13.74 7.57
N ARG A 13 -12.46 13.79 6.80
CA ARG A 13 -11.69 15.03 6.56
C ARG A 13 -12.15 15.91 5.39
N SER A 14 -13.12 15.48 4.58
CA SER A 14 -13.64 16.26 3.44
C SER A 14 -15.02 16.82 3.74
N GLY A 15 -15.06 17.98 4.39
CA GLY A 15 -16.27 18.67 4.87
C GLY A 15 -17.28 19.16 3.81
N LYS A 16 -17.40 18.52 2.63
CA LYS A 16 -18.45 18.79 1.62
C LYS A 16 -18.88 17.57 0.78
N ASN A 17 -18.53 16.33 1.14
CA ASN A 17 -18.89 15.16 0.34
C ASN A 17 -19.81 14.24 1.14
N SER A 18 -21.12 14.39 0.96
CA SER A 18 -22.06 13.31 1.23
C SER A 18 -21.64 12.05 0.45
N PRO A 19 -22.09 10.85 0.87
CA PRO A 19 -22.13 9.68 -0.01
C PRO A 19 -22.72 10.03 -1.39
N CYS A 20 -22.65 9.13 -2.39
CA CYS A 20 -23.16 9.40 -3.74
C CYS A 20 -24.59 9.98 -3.74
N THR A 21 -25.37 9.74 -2.68
CA THR A 21 -26.62 10.41 -2.34
C THR A 21 -26.64 11.93 -2.57
N GLY A 22 -25.62 12.68 -2.13
CA GLY A 22 -25.62 14.14 -2.30
C GLY A 22 -25.50 14.60 -3.76
N LEU A 23 -24.92 13.78 -4.63
CA LEU A 23 -24.96 14.00 -6.08
C LEU A 23 -26.30 13.53 -6.66
N MET A 24 -26.78 12.37 -6.24
CA MET A 24 -28.02 11.76 -6.71
C MET A 24 -29.24 12.65 -6.44
N ASP A 25 -29.29 13.30 -5.27
CA ASP A 25 -30.32 14.28 -4.94
C ASP A 25 -30.31 15.48 -5.89
N LYS A 26 -29.12 15.95 -6.31
CA LYS A 26 -28.97 17.07 -7.27
C LYS A 26 -29.41 16.71 -8.68
N VAL A 27 -29.22 15.44 -9.09
CA VAL A 27 -29.61 14.96 -10.43
C VAL A 27 -30.97 14.23 -10.43
N GLY A 28 -31.68 14.22 -9.30
CA GLY A 28 -33.02 13.65 -9.18
C GLY A 28 -33.08 12.11 -9.21
N ILE A 29 -31.99 11.41 -8.89
CA ILE A 29 -31.94 9.94 -8.88
C ILE A 29 -32.24 9.44 -7.46
N GLN A 30 -33.24 8.55 -7.31
CA GLN A 30 -33.57 7.90 -6.04
C GLN A 30 -33.45 6.37 -6.17
N PRO A 31 -32.37 5.75 -5.67
CA PRO A 31 -32.15 4.32 -5.79
C PRO A 31 -33.11 3.55 -4.87
N GLN A 32 -33.83 2.56 -5.42
CA GLN A 32 -34.68 1.64 -4.66
C GLN A 32 -33.98 0.29 -4.54
N VAL A 33 -33.69 -0.15 -3.31
CA VAL A 33 -32.92 -1.39 -3.05
C VAL A 33 -33.80 -2.37 -2.30
N TYR A 34 -34.12 -3.50 -2.96
CA TYR A 34 -34.77 -4.64 -2.34
C TYR A 34 -33.70 -5.65 -1.91
N LYS A 35 -33.74 -6.04 -0.63
CA LYS A 35 -32.73 -6.92 -0.04
C LYS A 35 -33.37 -7.98 0.83
N SER A 36 -32.77 -9.16 0.86
CA SER A 36 -33.29 -10.28 1.62
C SER A 36 -32.89 -10.26 3.11
N GLY A 37 -32.11 -9.27 3.56
CA GLY A 37 -31.60 -9.20 4.94
C GLY A 37 -31.06 -7.82 5.29
N LYS A 38 -31.09 -7.50 6.59
CA LYS A 38 -30.80 -6.16 7.14
C LYS A 38 -29.45 -5.57 6.70
N PHE A 39 -28.44 -6.43 6.56
CA PHE A 39 -27.04 -6.05 6.34
C PHE A 39 -26.51 -6.44 4.93
N LYS A 40 -27.37 -6.95 4.04
CA LYS A 40 -26.94 -7.49 2.73
C LYS A 40 -26.55 -6.45 1.69
N ASP A 41 -26.67 -5.19 2.04
CA ASP A 41 -26.28 -4.03 1.25
C ASP A 41 -25.25 -3.17 1.99
N MET A 42 -24.63 -3.67 3.08
CA MET A 42 -23.60 -2.96 3.88
C MET A 42 -22.54 -2.34 2.96
N MET A 43 -22.01 -1.18 3.34
CA MET A 43 -21.01 -0.43 2.56
C MET A 43 -21.50 0.08 1.19
N SER A 44 -22.80 0.05 0.91
CA SER A 44 -23.36 0.64 -0.31
C SER A 44 -23.17 2.16 -0.36
N SER A 45 -22.57 2.66 -1.45
CA SER A 45 -22.30 4.09 -1.68
C SER A 45 -23.56 4.90 -1.98
N THR A 46 -24.67 4.23 -2.35
CA THR A 46 -25.94 4.85 -2.71
C THR A 46 -26.93 4.88 -1.55
N ARG A 47 -26.53 4.37 -0.37
CA ARG A 47 -27.38 4.38 0.81
C ARG A 47 -27.33 5.73 1.53
N ARG A 48 -28.48 6.18 2.02
CA ARG A 48 -28.57 7.38 2.84
C ARG A 48 -28.03 7.14 4.25
N PRO A 49 -27.38 8.14 4.88
CA PRO A 49 -26.84 8.03 6.23
C PRO A 49 -27.86 7.56 7.29
N GLU A 50 -29.10 8.02 7.20
CA GLU A 50 -30.22 7.67 8.08
C GLU A 50 -30.65 6.19 7.97
N ASP A 51 -30.41 5.56 6.81
CA ASP A 51 -30.78 4.17 6.54
C ASP A 51 -29.65 3.18 6.95
N VAL A 52 -28.54 3.67 7.52
CA VAL A 52 -27.43 2.83 8.02
C VAL A 52 -27.83 2.23 9.37
N PRO A 53 -27.98 0.90 9.51
CA PRO A 53 -28.37 0.29 10.77
C PRO A 53 -27.33 0.49 11.87
N ALA A 54 -27.80 0.70 13.11
CA ALA A 54 -26.97 0.59 14.30
C ALA A 54 -26.32 -0.80 14.34
N GLY A 55 -24.99 -0.87 14.47
CA GLY A 55 -24.21 -2.11 14.39
C GLY A 55 -23.42 -2.29 13.08
N GLU A 56 -23.77 -1.61 11.99
CA GLU A 56 -23.05 -1.78 10.71
C GLU A 56 -21.58 -1.36 10.82
N ARG A 57 -21.33 -0.22 11.48
CA ARG A 57 -19.97 0.29 11.69
C ARG A 57 -19.16 -0.64 12.57
N GLU A 58 -19.77 -1.15 13.64
CA GLU A 58 -19.15 -2.07 14.58
C GLU A 58 -18.75 -3.39 13.91
N MET A 59 -19.58 -3.92 13.01
CA MET A 59 -19.23 -5.14 12.25
C MET A 59 -18.07 -4.91 11.28
N VAL A 60 -18.07 -3.78 10.56
CA VAL A 60 -16.95 -3.44 9.66
C VAL A 60 -15.68 -3.20 10.47
N GLN A 61 -15.79 -2.50 11.60
CA GLN A 61 -14.66 -2.24 12.49
C GLN A 61 -14.10 -3.55 13.07
N ALA A 62 -14.95 -4.48 13.49
CA ALA A 62 -14.51 -5.78 14.01
C ALA A 62 -13.70 -6.57 12.96
N LEU A 63 -14.12 -6.56 11.69
CA LEU A 63 -13.38 -7.19 10.60
C LEU A 63 -12.03 -6.50 10.34
N ILE A 64 -12.01 -5.17 10.40
CA ILE A 64 -10.77 -4.38 10.27
C ILE A 64 -9.82 -4.73 11.41
N ASP A 65 -10.30 -4.76 12.65
CA ASP A 65 -9.51 -5.05 13.84
C ASP A 65 -8.95 -6.48 13.82
N GLU A 66 -9.74 -7.45 13.36
CA GLU A 66 -9.29 -8.84 13.17
C GLU A 66 -8.16 -8.93 12.13
N THR A 67 -8.34 -8.27 10.98
CA THR A 67 -7.34 -8.25 9.91
C THR A 67 -6.07 -7.54 10.37
N TYR A 68 -6.21 -6.43 11.10
CA TYR A 68 -5.11 -5.68 11.67
C TYR A 68 -4.37 -6.48 12.74
N GLY A 69 -5.09 -7.20 13.60
CA GLY A 69 -4.52 -8.12 14.58
C GLY A 69 -3.70 -9.24 13.91
N THR A 70 -4.22 -9.82 12.83
CA THR A 70 -3.50 -10.81 12.02
C THR A 70 -2.20 -10.23 11.45
N PHE A 71 -2.30 -9.03 10.86
CA PHE A 71 -1.14 -8.31 10.34
C PHE A 71 -0.07 -8.08 11.42
N LYS A 72 -0.46 -7.57 12.60
CA LYS A 72 0.46 -7.38 13.74
C LYS A 72 1.11 -8.71 14.17
N GLY A 73 0.35 -9.79 14.16
CA GLY A 73 0.85 -11.13 14.43
C GLY A 73 1.95 -11.57 13.46
N VAL A 74 1.77 -11.32 12.17
CA VAL A 74 2.78 -11.63 11.13
C VAL A 74 4.04 -10.80 11.34
N VAL A 75 3.93 -9.49 11.60
CA VAL A 75 5.09 -8.61 11.85
C VAL A 75 5.89 -9.09 13.05
N ARG A 76 5.22 -9.31 14.20
CA ARG A 76 5.88 -9.77 15.43
C ARG A 76 6.64 -11.07 15.22
N LYS A 77 5.98 -12.08 14.65
CA LYS A 77 6.59 -13.40 14.40
C LYS A 77 7.74 -13.30 13.39
N GLY A 78 7.54 -12.57 12.30
CA GLY A 78 8.53 -12.39 11.24
C GLY A 78 9.79 -11.70 11.74
N ARG A 79 9.67 -10.61 12.50
CA ARG A 79 10.82 -9.87 13.04
C ARG A 79 11.53 -10.63 14.16
N ALA A 80 10.81 -11.37 15.00
CA ALA A 80 11.43 -12.26 16.01
C ALA A 80 12.24 -13.40 15.36
N ALA A 81 11.72 -13.99 14.27
CA ALA A 81 12.43 -15.01 13.52
C ALA A 81 13.67 -14.44 12.81
N ALA A 82 13.54 -13.27 12.17
CA ALA A 82 14.65 -12.57 11.53
C ALA A 82 15.76 -12.21 12.54
N TRP A 83 15.38 -11.71 13.71
CA TRP A 83 16.31 -11.41 14.81
C TRP A 83 17.12 -12.64 15.24
N THR A 84 16.43 -13.76 15.45
CA THR A 84 17.07 -15.04 15.79
C THR A 84 18.03 -15.52 14.69
N ALA A 85 17.62 -15.43 13.43
CA ALA A 85 18.46 -15.81 12.29
C ALA A 85 19.71 -14.92 12.16
N ASN A 86 19.56 -13.60 12.33
CA ASN A 86 20.67 -12.65 12.31
C ASN A 86 21.67 -12.93 13.44
N LYS A 87 21.19 -13.20 14.66
CA LYS A 87 22.05 -13.57 15.79
C LYS A 87 22.85 -14.85 15.51
N LYS A 88 22.19 -15.88 14.96
CA LYS A 88 22.86 -17.14 14.60
C LYS A 88 23.97 -16.93 13.55
N ALA A 89 23.77 -15.97 12.64
CA ALA A 89 24.74 -15.61 11.61
C ALA A 89 25.80 -14.58 12.06
N GLY A 90 25.78 -14.12 13.32
CA GLY A 90 26.70 -13.09 13.82
C GLY A 90 26.48 -11.69 13.23
N LEU A 91 25.24 -11.39 12.79
CA LEU A 91 24.83 -10.11 12.18
C LEU A 91 24.02 -9.23 13.16
N ASP A 92 24.14 -9.49 14.46
CA ASP A 92 23.43 -8.80 15.55
C ASP A 92 23.73 -7.30 15.63
N LYS A 93 24.94 -6.88 15.24
CA LYS A 93 25.33 -5.46 15.19
C LYS A 93 24.71 -4.70 14.01
N GLU A 94 24.34 -5.41 12.96
CA GLU A 94 23.87 -4.79 11.72
C GLU A 94 22.36 -4.55 11.75
N SER A 95 21.61 -5.41 12.43
CA SER A 95 20.15 -5.38 12.58
C SER A 95 19.70 -4.98 13.98
N ALA A 96 18.61 -4.23 14.12
CA ALA A 96 18.00 -3.96 15.41
C ALA A 96 16.88 -4.97 15.74
N GLU A 97 16.71 -5.27 17.02
CA GLU A 97 15.53 -5.96 17.52
C GLU A 97 14.29 -5.06 17.35
N LEU A 98 13.14 -5.69 17.11
CA LEU A 98 11.87 -4.96 17.02
C LEU A 98 11.60 -4.23 18.34
N ALA A 99 11.33 -2.93 18.27
CA ALA A 99 11.10 -2.10 19.44
C ALA A 99 9.98 -2.67 20.34
N SER A 100 10.11 -2.56 21.67
CA SER A 100 9.11 -3.11 22.60
C SER A 100 7.72 -2.47 22.44
N ASP A 101 7.68 -1.21 22.04
CA ASP A 101 6.50 -0.38 21.82
C ASP A 101 6.12 -0.28 20.32
N TRP A 102 6.62 -1.18 19.47
CA TRP A 102 6.41 -1.15 18.01
C TRP A 102 4.94 -1.07 17.59
N GLU A 103 4.02 -1.61 18.39
CA GLU A 103 2.57 -1.57 18.09
C GLU A 103 2.02 -0.15 18.07
N SER A 104 2.61 0.79 18.83
CA SER A 104 2.22 2.20 18.79
C SER A 104 2.57 2.89 17.46
N TYR A 105 3.54 2.32 16.74
CA TYR A 105 4.01 2.78 15.43
C TYR A 105 3.26 2.10 14.26
N ALA A 106 2.40 1.12 14.54
CA ALA A 106 1.63 0.40 13.53
C ALA A 106 0.33 1.11 13.11
N ASP A 107 0.26 2.43 13.30
CA ASP A 107 -0.89 3.29 12.99
C ASP A 107 -0.95 3.76 11.52
N GLY A 108 -0.35 3.00 10.60
CA GLY A 108 -0.34 3.28 9.17
C GLY A 108 0.42 4.53 8.72
N ARG A 109 1.24 5.15 9.57
CA ARG A 109 2.15 6.20 9.12
C ARG A 109 3.26 5.64 8.23
N ILE A 110 3.86 6.52 7.43
CA ILE A 110 5.01 6.17 6.57
C ILE A 110 6.30 6.42 7.35
N PHE A 111 7.22 5.46 7.29
CA PHE A 111 8.57 5.60 7.86
C PHE A 111 9.64 5.79 6.78
N SER A 112 10.65 6.60 7.12
CA SER A 112 11.90 6.58 6.38
C SER A 112 12.61 5.24 6.59
N GLY A 113 13.50 4.85 5.67
CA GLY A 113 14.29 3.63 5.83
C GLY A 113 15.09 3.63 7.14
N THR A 114 15.73 4.76 7.47
CA THR A 114 16.51 4.95 8.69
C THR A 114 15.67 4.74 9.95
N GLU A 115 14.46 5.30 9.97
CA GLU A 115 13.54 5.13 11.09
C GLU A 115 13.04 3.69 11.21
N ALA A 116 12.69 3.06 10.10
CA ALA A 116 12.31 1.66 10.06
C ALA A 116 13.44 0.75 10.58
N LYS A 117 14.70 1.05 10.25
CA LYS A 117 15.85 0.30 10.77
C LYS A 117 16.00 0.50 12.27
N ARG A 118 15.92 1.74 12.75
CA ARG A 118 16.03 2.08 14.17
C ARG A 118 14.98 1.37 15.02
N LEU A 119 13.74 1.28 14.54
CA LEU A 119 12.63 0.61 15.22
C LEU A 119 12.65 -0.92 15.06
N GLY A 120 13.62 -1.48 14.32
CA GLY A 120 13.76 -2.91 14.09
C GLY A 120 12.73 -3.50 13.12
N PHE A 121 12.10 -2.67 12.28
CA PHE A 121 11.22 -3.14 11.19
C PHE A 121 12.01 -3.67 9.99
N VAL A 122 13.25 -3.24 9.80
CA VAL A 122 14.16 -3.74 8.76
C VAL A 122 15.54 -4.06 9.35
N ASP A 123 16.27 -4.95 8.70
CA ASP A 123 17.58 -5.41 9.17
C ASP A 123 18.71 -4.46 8.76
N GLU A 124 18.72 -4.01 7.50
CA GLU A 124 19.84 -3.23 6.95
C GLU A 124 19.34 -2.23 5.91
N LEU A 125 20.04 -1.10 5.79
CA LEU A 125 19.82 -0.13 4.74
C LEU A 125 20.76 -0.43 3.58
N GLY A 126 20.23 -0.51 2.38
CA GLY A 126 21.05 -0.74 1.20
C GLY A 126 20.23 -0.88 -0.06
N ASN A 127 20.95 -1.07 -1.15
CA ASN A 127 20.38 -1.36 -2.46
C ASN A 127 20.20 -2.89 -2.65
N PHE A 128 19.86 -3.29 -3.87
CA PHE A 128 19.74 -4.71 -4.21
C PHE A 128 21.03 -5.51 -3.97
N ASP A 129 22.20 -4.94 -4.27
CA ASP A 129 23.49 -5.63 -4.08
C ASP A 129 23.77 -5.91 -2.60
N VAL A 130 23.42 -4.98 -1.72
CA VAL A 130 23.49 -5.18 -0.27
C VAL A 130 22.59 -6.33 0.16
N ALA A 131 21.35 -6.39 -0.36
CA ALA A 131 20.43 -7.48 -0.05
C ALA A 131 20.98 -8.84 -0.51
N VAL A 132 21.59 -8.92 -1.70
CA VAL A 132 22.22 -10.15 -2.22
C VAL A 132 23.40 -10.56 -1.35
N LYS A 133 24.29 -9.62 -1.00
CA LYS A 133 25.44 -9.88 -0.12
C LYS A 133 24.97 -10.38 1.25
N ARG A 134 23.92 -9.78 1.81
CA ARG A 134 23.33 -10.20 3.09
C ARG A 134 22.74 -11.61 2.99
N ALA A 135 22.00 -11.92 1.94
CA ALA A 135 21.46 -13.26 1.72
C ALA A 135 22.57 -14.33 1.61
N LYS A 136 23.65 -14.04 0.87
CA LYS A 136 24.83 -14.90 0.78
C LYS A 136 25.46 -15.16 2.16
N LYS A 137 25.64 -14.10 2.97
CA LYS A 137 26.15 -14.22 4.36
C LYS A 137 25.27 -15.11 5.24
N LEU A 138 23.95 -14.93 5.18
CA LEU A 138 22.99 -15.70 5.99
C LEU A 138 23.04 -17.21 5.70
N VAL A 139 23.31 -17.58 4.44
CA VAL A 139 23.40 -18.99 4.01
C VAL A 139 24.84 -19.52 4.07
N GLY A 140 25.85 -18.65 4.20
CA GLY A 140 27.26 -19.03 4.28
C GLY A 140 27.88 -19.39 2.92
N ILE A 141 27.40 -18.79 1.82
CA ILE A 141 27.90 -19.05 0.46
C ILE A 141 28.66 -17.84 -0.10
N SER A 142 29.71 -18.07 -0.87
CA SER A 142 30.48 -17.02 -1.57
C SER A 142 29.87 -16.66 -2.92
N GLU A 143 29.45 -17.67 -3.69
CA GLU A 143 28.93 -17.52 -5.03
C GLU A 143 27.46 -17.92 -5.15
N ALA A 144 26.71 -17.19 -5.96
CA ALA A 144 25.31 -17.46 -6.23
C ALA A 144 24.93 -16.95 -7.61
N ASN A 145 24.21 -17.77 -8.38
CA ASN A 145 23.63 -17.36 -9.65
C ASN A 145 22.29 -16.66 -9.39
N ILE A 146 22.21 -15.38 -9.79
CA ILE A 146 20.98 -14.58 -9.63
C ILE A 146 20.12 -14.78 -10.87
N VAL A 147 18.96 -15.41 -10.69
CA VAL A 147 17.99 -15.63 -11.77
C VAL A 147 16.78 -14.74 -11.53
N LYS A 148 16.43 -13.90 -12.50
CA LYS A 148 15.22 -13.09 -12.48
C LYS A 148 14.18 -13.71 -13.41
N TYR A 149 13.09 -14.22 -12.85
CA TYR A 149 11.95 -14.63 -13.65
C TYR A 149 11.26 -13.38 -14.22
N GLN A 150 11.18 -13.33 -15.54
CA GLN A 150 10.36 -12.35 -16.25
C GLN A 150 9.24 -13.11 -16.96
N PRO A 151 8.01 -12.57 -17.00
CA PRO A 151 6.96 -13.19 -17.80
C PRO A 151 7.47 -13.32 -19.25
N PRO A 152 7.26 -14.48 -19.89
CA PRO A 152 7.74 -14.71 -21.24
C PRO A 152 7.15 -13.66 -22.18
N PHE A 153 7.95 -13.23 -23.15
CA PHE A 153 7.48 -12.34 -24.21
C PHE A 153 6.36 -13.03 -24.99
N ALA A 154 5.11 -12.66 -24.73
CA ALA A 154 3.98 -13.15 -25.50
C ALA A 154 3.85 -12.32 -26.78
N PHE A 155 3.99 -12.94 -27.95
CA PHE A 155 3.84 -12.29 -29.26
C PHE A 155 2.49 -11.55 -29.40
N GLY A 156 1.45 -12.02 -28.70
CA GLY A 156 0.15 -11.32 -28.61
C GLY A 156 0.18 -9.97 -27.89
N ASN A 157 1.08 -9.76 -26.91
CA ASN A 157 1.28 -8.46 -26.28
C ASN A 157 1.99 -7.47 -27.23
N PHE A 158 2.87 -7.96 -28.09
CA PHE A 158 3.51 -7.18 -29.16
C PHE A 158 2.52 -6.79 -30.25
N LEU A 159 1.67 -7.72 -30.72
CA LEU A 159 0.60 -7.40 -31.68
C LEU A 159 -0.45 -6.43 -31.09
N ARG A 160 -0.77 -6.52 -29.80
CA ARG A 160 -1.65 -5.55 -29.13
C ARG A 160 -1.02 -4.16 -29.03
N PHE A 161 0.30 -4.06 -28.94
CA PHE A 161 1.03 -2.80 -28.99
C PHE A 161 1.01 -2.21 -30.41
N LEU A 162 1.21 -3.05 -31.44
CA LEU A 162 1.10 -2.65 -32.86
C LEU A 162 -0.34 -2.32 -33.31
N GLY A 163 -1.35 -2.93 -32.68
CA GLY A 163 -2.76 -2.72 -32.99
C GLY A 163 -3.43 -1.59 -32.20
N LYS A 164 -2.72 -0.96 -31.26
CA LYS A 164 -3.16 0.32 -30.68
C LYS A 164 -2.82 1.42 -31.68
N SER A 165 -3.70 1.65 -32.65
CA SER A 165 -3.76 2.95 -33.30
C SER A 165 -4.11 3.98 -32.23
N ASP A 166 -3.17 4.88 -31.91
CA ASP A 166 -3.48 6.09 -31.17
C ASP A 166 -4.56 6.84 -31.96
N ALA A 167 -5.77 6.93 -31.42
CA ALA A 167 -6.71 7.94 -31.88
C ALA A 167 -6.00 9.29 -31.70
N HIS A 168 -5.75 10.00 -32.81
CA HIS A 168 -5.10 11.29 -32.84
C HIS A 168 -5.84 12.32 -31.97
N ALA A 169 -5.56 12.34 -30.67
CA ALA A 169 -5.70 13.54 -29.88
C ALA A 169 -4.45 14.37 -30.16
N VAL A 170 -4.62 15.49 -30.86
CA VAL A 170 -3.57 16.48 -31.08
C VAL A 170 -3.11 16.98 -29.70
N LYS A 171 -2.02 16.40 -29.20
CA LYS A 171 -1.25 16.97 -28.10
C LYS A 171 -0.24 17.91 -28.72
N VAL A 172 -0.35 19.19 -28.38
CA VAL A 172 0.70 20.17 -28.62
C VAL A 172 1.90 19.75 -27.76
N ASP A 173 2.86 19.08 -28.39
CA ASP A 173 4.08 18.62 -27.77
C ASP A 173 5.07 19.80 -27.75
N LEU A 174 5.28 20.38 -26.56
CA LEU A 174 6.27 21.44 -26.32
C LEU A 174 7.69 20.87 -26.13
N GLY A 175 7.95 19.61 -26.50
CA GLY A 175 9.26 18.97 -26.41
C GLY A 175 9.64 18.50 -25.01
N PHE A 176 8.70 18.52 -24.07
CA PHE A 176 8.89 18.06 -22.69
C PHE A 176 7.70 17.20 -22.25
N ASP A 177 7.83 15.89 -22.35
CA ASP A 177 6.89 14.95 -21.75
C ASP A 177 7.25 14.82 -20.25
N PHE A 178 6.58 15.61 -19.40
CA PHE A 178 6.83 15.56 -17.96
C PHE A 178 6.48 14.15 -17.44
N PRO A 179 7.41 13.47 -16.73
CA PRO A 179 7.11 12.16 -16.17
C PRO A 179 5.94 12.30 -15.20
N ARG A 180 4.91 11.46 -15.37
CA ARG A 180 3.75 11.48 -14.47
C ARG A 180 4.21 11.19 -13.05
N LEU A 181 4.14 12.22 -12.20
CA LEU A 181 4.41 12.09 -10.78
C LEU A 181 3.38 11.13 -10.18
N GLN A 182 3.87 10.16 -9.41
CA GLN A 182 3.06 9.18 -8.71
C GLN A 182 2.80 9.70 -7.29
N ALA A 183 1.54 9.69 -6.88
CA ALA A 183 1.15 10.07 -5.53
C ALA A 183 1.91 9.25 -4.47
N GLY A 184 2.32 9.89 -3.38
CA GLY A 184 2.96 9.23 -2.24
C GLY A 184 4.45 8.88 -2.43
N ARG A 185 5.12 9.40 -3.46
CA ARG A 185 6.57 9.26 -3.64
C ARG A 185 7.29 10.59 -3.44
N MET A 186 8.51 10.50 -2.93
CA MET A 186 9.40 11.66 -2.82
C MET A 186 10.08 11.91 -4.17
N TYR A 187 10.05 13.16 -4.63
CA TYR A 187 10.67 13.60 -5.87
C TYR A 187 11.69 14.70 -5.55
N PHE A 188 12.87 14.61 -6.16
CA PHE A 188 13.81 15.72 -6.21
C PHE A 188 13.53 16.50 -7.50
N LEU A 189 12.73 17.56 -7.39
CA LEU A 189 12.40 18.44 -8.52
C LEU A 189 13.31 19.67 -8.48
N SER A 190 13.83 20.08 -9.63
CA SER A 190 14.56 21.35 -9.73
C SER A 190 13.58 22.53 -9.65
N PHE A 191 14.05 23.68 -9.15
CA PHE A 191 13.23 24.89 -8.99
C PHE A 191 12.58 25.37 -10.30
N ASN A 192 13.14 25.00 -11.46
CA ASN A 192 12.64 25.41 -12.77
C ASN A 192 11.52 24.51 -13.32
N VAL A 193 11.11 23.46 -12.59
CA VAL A 193 10.16 22.42 -13.04
C VAL A 193 8.80 22.49 -12.33
N VAL A 194 8.66 23.36 -11.32
CA VAL A 194 7.38 23.61 -10.65
C VAL A 194 6.79 24.91 -11.22
N PRO A 195 5.61 24.88 -11.86
CA PRO A 195 4.96 26.08 -12.42
C PRO A 195 4.47 27.05 -11.34
#